data_AF-K2E9D6-F1
#
_entry.id   AF-K2E9D6-F1
#
_cell.length_a   1.000
_cell.length_b   1.000
_cell.length_c   1.000
_cell.angle_alpha   90.00
_cell.angle_beta   90.00
_cell.angle_gamma   90.00
#
_symmetry.space_group_name_H-M   'P 1'
#
loop_
_entity.id
_entity.type
_entity.pdbx_description
1 polymer ?
#
loop_
_entity_poly.entity_id
_entity_poly.type
_entity_poly.pdbx_seq_one_letter_code
_entity_poly.pdbx_strand_id
1 'polypeptide(L)' 'LPYLFTYQKYPELNIPNTTNSLDGYFNRLKSLLNVHRGLNLKRKMKIVFEILKGKK' A
#
# COMPACT_ATOMS: atom_id res chain seq x y z
N LEU A 1 -5.77 20.02 -11.79
CA LEU A 1 -5.07 18.71 -11.77
C LEU A 1 -3.60 18.84 -12.20
N PRO A 2 -2.74 19.54 -11.45
CA PRO A 2 -1.34 19.73 -11.86
C PRO A 2 -0.50 18.43 -11.86
N TYR A 3 -0.89 17.42 -11.07
CA TYR A 3 -0.07 16.20 -10.87
C TYR A 3 -0.60 14.94 -11.55
N LEU A 4 -1.74 14.99 -12.23
CA LEU A 4 -2.38 13.78 -12.78
C LEU A 4 -1.51 13.11 -13.86
N PHE A 5 -0.84 13.92 -14.67
CA PHE A 5 0.00 13.46 -15.79
C PHE A 5 1.51 13.52 -15.47
N THR A 6 1.88 13.61 -14.20
CA THR A 6 3.30 13.66 -13.79
C THR A 6 4.08 12.43 -14.26
N TYR A 7 3.45 11.25 -14.29
CA TYR A 7 4.09 10.03 -14.80
C TYR A 7 4.46 10.12 -16.30
N GLN A 8 3.72 10.92 -17.09
CA GLN A 8 4.01 11.13 -18.51
C GLN A 8 5.16 12.13 -18.71
N LYS A 9 5.33 13.08 -17.77
CA LYS A 9 6.39 14.09 -17.83
C LYS A 9 7.78 13.51 -17.52
N TYR A 10 7.83 12.42 -16.76
CA TYR A 10 9.08 11.80 -16.28
C TYR A 10 9.14 10.30 -16.63
N PRO A 11 9.22 9.94 -17.93
CA PRO A 11 9.25 8.55 -18.38
C PRO A 11 10.48 7.77 -17.86
N GLU A 12 11.58 8.46 -17.55
CA GLU A 12 12.80 7.88 -16.98
C GLU A 12 12.59 7.23 -15.62
N LEU A 13 11.54 7.64 -14.88
CA LEU A 13 11.19 7.05 -13.59
C LEU A 13 10.45 5.71 -13.72
N ASN A 14 10.08 5.30 -14.94
CA ASN A 14 9.36 4.06 -15.24
C ASN A 14 8.10 3.86 -14.36
N ILE A 15 7.41 4.95 -14.04
CA ILE A 15 6.19 4.90 -13.21
C ILE A 15 5.07 4.26 -14.03
N PRO A 16 4.44 3.18 -13.54
CA PRO A 16 3.34 2.55 -14.24
C PRO A 16 2.13 3.49 -14.33
N ASN A 17 1.40 3.42 -15.43
CA ASN A 17 0.15 4.16 -15.64
C ASN A 17 -1.05 3.56 -14.88
N THR A 18 -0.86 2.46 -14.16
CA THR A 18 -1.88 1.80 -13.34
C THR A 18 -1.42 1.68 -11.89
N THR A 19 -2.38 1.69 -10.96
CA THR A 19 -2.15 1.49 -9.52
C THR A 19 -2.33 0.05 -9.09
N ASN A 20 -2.42 -0.91 -10.03
CA ASN A 20 -2.73 -2.33 -9.77
C ASN A 20 -1.85 -2.97 -8.68
N SER A 21 -0.55 -2.64 -8.67
CA SER A 21 0.39 -3.12 -7.64
C SER A 21 0.04 -2.58 -6.25
N LEU A 22 -0.32 -1.30 -6.15
CA LEU A 22 -0.73 -0.68 -4.89
C LEU A 22 -2.07 -1.25 -4.41
N ASP A 23 -3.05 -1.34 -5.32
CA ASP A 23 -4.39 -1.83 -5.00
C ASP A 23 -4.35 -3.29 -4.54
N GLY A 24 -3.60 -4.15 -5.23
CA GLY A 24 -3.38 -5.54 -4.84
C GLY A 24 -2.72 -5.66 -3.47
N TYR A 25 -1.68 -4.86 -3.20
CA TYR A 25 -1.02 -4.85 -1.91
C TYR A 25 -1.93 -4.39 -0.77
N PHE A 26 -2.69 -3.30 -0.97
CA PHE A 26 -3.63 -2.81 0.04
C PHE A 26 -4.78 -3.79 0.29
N ASN A 27 -5.26 -4.50 -0.72
CA ASN A 27 -6.26 -5.56 -0.54
C ASN A 27 -5.74 -6.69 0.33
N ARG A 28 -4.49 -7.13 0.10
CA ARG A 28 -3.82 -8.11 0.96
C ARG A 28 -3.68 -7.60 2.40
N LEU A 29 -3.26 -6.35 2.59
CA LEU A 29 -3.13 -5.73 3.92
C LEU A 29 -4.48 -5.70 4.66
N LYS A 30 -5.56 -5.26 3.99
CA LYS A 30 -6.91 -5.23 4.55
C LYS A 30 -7.39 -6.62 4.95
N SER A 31 -7.11 -7.64 4.14
CA SER A 31 -7.45 -9.04 4.43
C SER A 31 -6.79 -9.51 5.74
N LEU A 32 -5.48 -9.28 5.88
CA LEU A 32 -4.73 -9.64 7.10
C LEU A 32 -5.24 -8.92 8.35
N LEU A 33 -5.57 -7.63 8.22
CA LEU A 33 -6.12 -6.85 9.34
C LEU A 33 -7.56 -7.27 9.70
N ASN A 34 -8.34 -7.72 8.72
CA ASN A 34 -9.73 -8.14 8.92
C ASN A 34 -9.87 -9.40 9.78
N VAL A 35 -8.86 -10.27 9.81
CA VAL A 35 -8.83 -11.42 10.74
C VAL A 35 -8.80 -10.94 12.21
N HIS A 36 -8.34 -9.71 12.45
CA HIS A 36 -8.16 -9.14 13.78
C HIS A 36 -9.00 -7.88 14.03
N ARG A 37 -10.29 -7.90 13.62
CA ARG A 37 -11.23 -6.77 13.70
C ARG A 37 -11.42 -6.16 15.11
N GLY A 38 -11.13 -6.91 16.17
CA GLY A 38 -11.25 -6.45 17.57
C GLY A 38 -9.99 -5.78 18.16
N LEU A 39 -8.94 -5.56 17.37
CA LEU A 39 -7.72 -4.94 17.88
C LEU A 39 -7.88 -3.44 18.10
N ASN A 40 -7.32 -2.97 19.21
CA ASN A 40 -7.09 -1.54 19.40
C ASN A 40 -6.13 -0.98 18.34
N LEU A 41 -6.19 0.34 18.13
CA LEU A 41 -5.43 1.03 17.09
C LEU A 41 -3.92 0.78 17.21
N LYS A 42 -3.37 0.76 18.44
CA LYS A 42 -1.95 0.54 18.69
C LYS A 42 -1.48 -0.82 18.18
N ARG A 43 -2.24 -1.88 18.45
CA ARG A 43 -1.94 -3.24 17.96
C ARG A 43 -2.13 -3.35 16.46
N LYS A 44 -3.18 -2.73 15.91
CA LYS A 44 -3.40 -2.66 14.46
C LYS A 44 -2.22 -2.02 13.72
N MET A 45 -1.72 -0.90 14.23
CA MET A 45 -0.55 -0.21 13.65
C MET A 45 0.72 -1.05 13.76
N LYS A 46 0.95 -1.75 14.87
CA LYS A 46 2.08 -2.67 15.01
C LYS A 46 2.07 -3.75 13.92
N ILE A 47 0.92 -4.33 13.63
CA ILE A 47 0.77 -5.32 12.54
C ILE A 47 1.08 -4.68 11.18
N VAL A 48 0.56 -3.48 10.90
CA VAL A 48 0.85 -2.76 9.66
C VAL A 48 2.36 -2.53 9.49
N PHE A 49 3.05 -2.07 10.53
CA PHE A 49 4.50 -1.86 10.49
C PHE A 49 5.28 -3.17 10.25
N GLU A 50 4.90 -4.26 10.90
CA GLU A 50 5.56 -5.55 10.68
C GLU A 50 5.30 -6.11 9.28
N ILE A 51 4.10 -5.91 8.71
CA ILE A 51 3.82 -6.28 7.31
C ILE A 51 4.66 -5.44 6.35
N LEU A 52 4.76 -4.12 6.58
CA LEU A 52 5.52 -3.18 5.73
C LEU A 52 7.04 -3.37 5.83
N LYS A 53 7.57 -3.84 6.96
CA LYS A 53 8.99 -4.18 7.11
C LYS A 53 9.43 -5.32 6.17
N GLY A 54 8.49 -6.12 5.66
CA GLY A 54 8.79 -7.28 4.82
C GLY A 54 9.33 -8.45 5.63
N LYS A 55 9.36 -9.64 5.00
CA LYS A 55 10.13 -10.77 5.54
C LYS A 55 11.60 -10.54 5.21
N LYS A 56 12.48 -10.76 6.20
CA LYS A 56 13.92 -10.94 5.93
C LYS A 56 14.13 -12.13 5.00
#